data_AF-A0A0B2VKZ1-F1
#
_entry.id   AF-A0A0B2VKZ1-F1
#
_cell.length_a   1.000
_cell.length_b   1.000
_cell.length_c   1.000
_cell.angle_alpha   90.00
_cell.angle_beta   90.00
_cell.angle_gamma   90.00
#
_symmetry.space_group_name_H-M   'P 1'
#
loop_
_entity.id
_entity.type
_entity.pdbx_description
1 polymer ?
#
loop_
_entity_poly.entity_id
_entity_poly.type
_entity_poly.pdbx_seq_one_letter_code
_entity_poly.pdbx_strand_id
1 'polypeptide(L)'
;MNFNDRPLLGYLVKRSREQLNCLYESPGATFAIFRALPDVSQQCILKILWIQGSVQRSLWHSWVKKEHISVVENHVDLLRKLKIIEDKDQIRLNVSFSCIFASSYLPLNF
;
A
#
# COMPACT_ATOMS: atom_id res chain seq x y z
N MET A 1 7.28 -1.89 13.85
CA MET A 1 7.62 -0.66 13.12
C MET A 1 7.53 0.52 14.07
N ASN A 2 8.58 1.32 14.21
CA ASN A 2 8.58 2.47 15.11
C ASN A 2 7.93 3.67 14.39
N PHE A 3 6.79 4.16 14.90
CA PHE A 3 6.07 5.29 14.33
C PHE A 3 6.61 6.65 14.83
N ASN A 4 7.53 6.66 15.81
CA ASN A 4 8.11 7.88 16.35
C ASN A 4 8.95 8.63 15.31
N ASP A 5 9.59 7.90 14.39
CA ASP A 5 10.38 8.49 13.29
C ASP A 5 9.52 8.85 12.06
N ARG A 6 8.21 8.55 12.10
CA ARG A 6 7.27 8.74 10.98
C ARG A 6 5.94 9.30 11.48
N PRO A 7 5.93 10.56 11.99
CA PRO A 7 4.76 11.15 12.64
C PRO A 7 3.53 11.22 11.71
N LEU A 8 3.74 11.45 10.41
CA LEU A 8 2.67 11.45 9.41
C LEU A 8 1.97 10.08 9.32
N LEU A 9 2.73 8.99 9.22
CA LEU A 9 2.15 7.64 9.16
C LEU A 9 1.47 7.29 10.49
N GLY A 10 2.07 7.68 11.62
CA GLY A 10 1.46 7.50 12.94
C GLY A 10 0.12 8.23 13.10
N TYR A 11 -0.01 9.41 12.49
CA TYR A 11 -1.26 10.16 12.43
C TYR A 11 -2.30 9.48 11.53
N LEU A 12 -1.91 9.05 10.33
CA LEU A 12 -2.79 8.42 9.34
C LEU A 12 -3.36 7.08 9.83
N VAL A 13 -2.57 6.27 10.54
CA VAL A 13 -3.02 5.00 11.11
C VAL A 13 -4.16 5.17 12.13
N LYS A 14 -4.28 6.35 12.76
CA LYS A 14 -5.34 6.66 13.73
C LYS A 14 -6.63 7.15 13.08
N ARG A 15 -6.64 7.39 11.76
CA ARG A 15 -7.79 7.93 11.03
C ARG A 15 -8.79 6.82 10.66
N SER A 16 -10.05 7.20 10.50
CA SER A 16 -11.09 6.25 10.08
C SER A 16 -10.90 5.88 8.60
N ARG A 17 -11.52 4.77 8.17
CA ARG A 17 -11.46 4.33 6.77
C ARG A 17 -12.04 5.38 5.83
N GLU A 18 -13.11 6.03 6.25
CA GLU A 18 -13.82 7.05 5.47
C GLU A 18 -12.93 8.29 5.26
N GLN A 19 -12.25 8.74 6.31
CA GLN A 19 -11.29 9.85 6.22
C GLN A 19 -10.10 9.54 5.31
N LEU A 20 -9.59 8.29 5.38
CA LEU A 20 -8.52 7.84 4.51
C LEU A 20 -8.96 7.70 3.06
N ASN A 21 -10.18 7.21 2.81
CA ASN A 21 -10.73 7.11 1.46
C ASN A 21 -10.87 8.49 0.80
N CYS A 22 -11.43 9.49 1.48
CA CYS A 22 -11.49 10.86 0.97
C CYS A 22 -10.09 11.44 0.70
N LEU A 23 -9.09 11.06 1.49
CA LEU A 23 -7.71 11.47 1.27
C LEU A 23 -7.11 10.78 0.03
N TYR A 24 -7.43 9.51 -0.19
CA TYR A 24 -6.95 8.72 -1.34
C TYR A 24 -7.61 9.09 -2.67
N GLU A 25 -8.74 9.79 -2.65
CA GLU A 25 -9.36 10.38 -3.84
C GLU A 25 -8.51 11.51 -4.44
N SER A 26 -7.67 12.17 -3.64
CA SER A 26 -6.77 13.21 -4.14
C SER A 26 -5.46 12.61 -4.66
N PRO A 27 -5.11 12.78 -5.96
CA PRO A 27 -3.87 12.25 -6.53
C PRO A 27 -2.62 12.79 -5.83
N GLY A 28 -2.62 14.07 -5.45
CA GLY A 28 -1.50 14.68 -4.74
C GLY A 28 -1.30 14.09 -3.34
N ALA A 29 -2.39 13.85 -2.61
CA ALA A 29 -2.31 13.26 -1.28
C ALA A 29 -1.90 11.78 -1.32
N THR A 30 -2.47 11.01 -2.25
CA THR A 30 -2.10 9.62 -2.51
C THR A 30 -0.61 9.49 -2.82
N PHE A 31 -0.08 10.36 -3.69
CA PHE A 31 1.33 10.37 -4.04
C PHE A 31 2.24 10.79 -2.87
N ALA A 32 1.83 11.80 -2.09
CA ALA A 32 2.57 12.23 -0.90
C ALA A 32 2.65 11.11 0.16
N ILE A 33 1.55 10.37 0.38
CA ILE A 33 1.52 9.22 1.29
C ILE A 33 2.41 8.11 0.76
N PHE A 34 2.35 7.81 -0.54
CA PHE A 34 3.23 6.83 -1.18
C PHE A 34 4.71 7.19 -0.94
N ARG A 35 5.12 8.45 -1.14
CA ARG A 35 6.49 8.89 -0.86
C ARG A 35 6.88 8.81 0.62
N ALA A 36 5.93 8.98 1.54
CA ALA A 36 6.19 8.88 2.98
C ALA A 36 6.36 7.43 3.47
N LEU A 37 5.89 6.45 2.69
CA LEU A 37 6.07 5.03 3.00
C LEU A 37 7.55 4.62 2.89
N PRO A 38 7.99 3.64 3.68
CA PRO A 38 9.32 3.04 3.51
C PRO A 38 9.44 2.30 2.17
N ASP A 39 10.66 2.20 1.65
CA ASP A 39 10.95 1.63 0.33
C ASP A 39 10.35 0.24 0.12
N VAL A 40 10.42 -0.63 1.14
CA VAL A 40 9.82 -1.97 1.09
C VAL A 40 8.31 -1.88 0.89
N SER A 41 7.62 -1.01 1.62
CA SER A 41 6.17 -0.80 1.46
C SER A 41 5.81 -0.23 0.08
N GLN A 42 6.64 0.68 -0.45
CA GLN A 42 6.46 1.22 -1.81
C GLN A 42 6.60 0.12 -2.86
N GLN A 43 7.66 -0.70 -2.77
CA GLN A 43 7.88 -1.84 -3.67
C GLN A 43 6.72 -2.83 -3.60
N CYS A 44 6.15 -3.05 -2.41
CA CYS A 44 4.99 -3.92 -2.27
C CYS A 44 3.80 -3.39 -3.08
N ILE A 45 3.47 -2.11 -2.94
CA ILE A 45 2.40 -1.45 -3.69
C ILE A 45 2.64 -1.57 -5.20
N LEU A 46 3.85 -1.24 -5.66
CA LEU A 46 4.18 -1.28 -7.09
C LEU A 46 4.07 -2.69 -7.68
N LYS A 47 4.52 -3.72 -6.95
CA LYS A 47 4.35 -5.11 -7.38
C LYS A 47 2.88 -5.47 -7.54
N ILE A 48 2.05 -5.17 -6.54
CA ILE A 48 0.62 -5.48 -6.58
C ILE A 48 -0.08 -4.72 -7.72
N LEU A 49 0.28 -3.45 -7.92
CA LEU A 49 -0.23 -2.62 -9.01
C LEU A 49 0.11 -3.23 -10.37
N TRP A 50 1.34 -3.72 -10.56
CA TRP A 50 1.79 -4.35 -11.81
C TRP A 50 1.04 -5.63 -12.13
N ILE A 51 0.70 -6.42 -11.11
CA ILE A 51 -0.03 -7.69 -11.26
C ILE A 51 -1.52 -7.45 -11.56
N GLN A 52 -2.01 -6.20 -11.44
CA GLN A 52 -3.37 -5.79 -11.76
C GLN A 52 -4.45 -6.69 -11.14
N GLY A 53 -4.20 -7.20 -9.93
CA GLY A 53 -5.06 -8.21 -9.33
C GLY A 53 -4.82 -8.42 -7.84
N SER A 54 -5.60 -9.33 -7.26
CA SER A 54 -5.35 -9.81 -5.91
C SER A 54 -4.30 -10.92 -5.91
N VAL A 55 -3.35 -10.82 -5.00
CA VAL A 55 -2.29 -11.82 -4.86
C VAL A 55 -2.57 -12.68 -3.64
N GLN A 56 -2.60 -14.01 -3.80
CA GLN A 56 -2.68 -14.91 -2.66
C GLN A 56 -1.44 -14.76 -1.78
N ARG A 57 -1.62 -14.73 -0.46
CA ARG A 57 -0.51 -14.61 0.50
C ARG A 57 0.57 -15.68 0.32
N SER A 58 0.21 -16.90 -0.06
CA SER A 58 1.16 -17.98 -0.36
C SER A 58 2.09 -17.64 -1.54
N LEU A 59 1.53 -17.07 -2.61
CA LEU A 59 2.29 -16.59 -3.77
C LEU A 59 3.14 -15.37 -3.41
N TRP A 60 2.62 -14.48 -2.56
CA TRP A 60 3.40 -13.36 -2.05
C TRP A 60 4.65 -13.80 -1.29
N HIS A 61 4.50 -14.84 -0.46
CA HIS A 61 5.62 -15.40 0.32
C HIS A 61 6.65 -16.08 -0.56
N SER A 62 6.26 -16.62 -1.73
CA SER A 62 7.22 -17.22 -2.67
C SER A 62 8.10 -16.19 -3.37
N TRP A 63 7.68 -14.93 -3.46
CA TRP A 63 8.46 -13.83 -4.03
C TRP A 63 9.48 -13.21 -3.06
N VAL A 64 9.45 -13.63 -1.80
CA VAL A 64 10.31 -13.11 -0.75
C VAL A 64 11.21 -14.23 -0.25
N LYS A 65 12.50 -13.93 -0.05
CA LYS A 65 13.41 -14.89 0.59
C LYS A 65 12.90 -15.21 2.00
N LYS A 66 12.97 -16.47 2.41
CA LYS A 66 12.44 -16.96 3.70
C LYS A 66 12.88 -16.11 4.91
N GLU A 67 14.14 -15.67 4.89
CA GLU A 67 14.76 -14.82 5.92
C GLU A 67 14.13 -13.41 6.06
N HIS A 68 13.45 -12.91 5.02
CA HIS A 68 12.86 -11.58 4.97
C HIS A 68 11.33 -11.56 5.00
N ILE A 69 10.68 -12.73 5.06
CA ILE A 69 9.21 -12.82 5.08
C ILE A 69 8.64 -12.02 6.25
N SER A 70 9.19 -12.16 7.46
CA SER A 70 8.71 -11.43 8.65
C SER A 70 8.83 -9.91 8.49
N VAL A 71 9.90 -9.44 7.84
CA VAL A 71 10.09 -8.00 7.56
C VAL A 71 9.02 -7.52 6.60
N VAL A 72 8.85 -8.20 5.46
CA VAL A 72 7.84 -7.82 4.45
C VAL A 72 6.43 -7.86 5.04
N GLU A 73 6.12 -8.85 5.88
CA GLU A 73 4.84 -8.95 6.59
C GLU A 73 4.56 -7.76 7.50
N ASN A 74 5.57 -7.26 8.22
CA ASN A 74 5.43 -6.03 9.01
C ASN A 74 5.07 -4.81 8.14
N HIS A 75 5.61 -4.75 6.92
CA HIS A 75 5.29 -3.70 5.94
C HIS A 75 3.89 -3.88 5.33
N VAL A 76 3.46 -5.12 5.07
CA VAL A 76 2.09 -5.42 4.62
C VAL A 76 1.08 -5.05 5.71
N ASP A 77 1.38 -5.32 6.98
CA ASP A 77 0.54 -4.92 8.10
C ASP A 77 0.46 -3.40 8.29
N LEU A 78 1.54 -2.66 8.02
CA LEU A 78 1.51 -1.20 7.94
C LEU A 78 0.51 -0.74 6.87
N LEU A 79 0.61 -1.28 5.66
CA LEU A 79 -0.27 -0.94 4.55
C LEU A 79 -1.74 -1.27 4.86
N ARG A 80 -1.98 -2.37 5.58
CA ARG A 80 -3.32 -2.74 6.08
C ARG A 80 -3.84 -1.77 7.13
N LYS A 81 -2.99 -1.29 8.05
CA LYS A 81 -3.35 -0.25 9.03
C LYS A 81 -3.74 1.05 8.34
N LEU A 82 -3.04 1.40 7.27
CA LEU A 82 -3.37 2.54 6.40
C LEU A 82 -4.57 2.30 5.48
N LYS A 83 -5.24 1.14 5.56
CA LYS A 83 -6.38 0.77 4.71
C LYS A 83 -6.07 0.80 3.20
N ILE A 84 -4.78 0.71 2.83
CA ILE A 84 -4.33 0.59 1.44
C ILE A 84 -4.52 -0.84 0.95
N ILE A 85 -4.33 -1.82 1.83
CA ILE A 85 -4.65 -3.23 1.59
C ILE A 85 -5.96 -3.57 2.31
N GLU A 86 -6.93 -4.09 1.57
CA GLU A 86 -8.29 -4.32 2.08
C GLU A 86 -8.45 -5.67 2.79
N ASP A 87 -7.67 -6.68 2.39
CA ASP A 87 -7.89 -8.08 2.79
C ASP A 87 -6.72 -8.67 3.60
N LYS A 88 -7.03 -9.70 4.40
CA LYS A 88 -6.06 -10.42 5.24
C LYS A 88 -5.41 -11.59 4.50
N ASP A 89 -6.21 -12.31 3.73
CA ASP A 89 -5.84 -13.53 3.03
C ASP A 89 -5.36 -13.24 1.60
N GLN A 90 -5.89 -12.16 1.03
CA GLN A 90 -5.44 -11.64 -0.26
C GLN A 90 -4.77 -10.27 -0.11
N ILE A 91 -3.68 -10.09 -0.85
CA ILE A 91 -3.02 -8.80 -0.96
C ILE A 91 -3.62 -8.10 -2.19
N ARG A 92 -4.57 -7.21 -1.92
CA ARG A 92 -5.27 -6.41 -2.94
C ARG A 92 -5.22 -4.93 -2.53
N LEU A 93 -4.85 -4.07 -3.48
CA LEU A 93 -4.90 -2.63 -3.30
C LEU A 93 -6.36 -2.14 -3.29
N ASN A 94 -6.63 -1.13 -2.47
CA ASN A 94 -7.88 -0.38 -2.51
C ASN A 94 -8.10 0.22 -3.91
N VAL A 95 -9.33 0.07 -4.43
CA VAL A 95 -9.68 0.46 -5.80
C VAL A 95 -9.48 1.96 -6.04
N SER A 96 -9.79 2.82 -5.08
CA SER A 96 -9.58 4.27 -5.18
C SER A 96 -8.09 4.61 -5.28
N PHE A 97 -7.25 3.96 -4.46
CA PHE A 97 -5.80 4.13 -4.52
C PHE A 97 -5.23 3.64 -5.87
N SER A 98 -5.67 2.47 -6.34
CA SER A 98 -5.20 1.88 -7.60
C SER A 98 -5.62 2.68 -8.82
N CYS A 99 -6.88 3.13 -8.90
CA CYS A 99 -7.38 3.94 -10.02
C CYS A 99 -6.64 5.28 -10.12
N ILE A 100 -6.49 6.00 -9.00
CA ILE A 100 -5.86 7.33 -9.02
C ILE A 100 -4.35 7.23 -9.28
N PHE A 101 -3.67 6.25 -8.66
CA PHE A 101 -2.24 6.06 -8.86
C PHE A 101 -1.94 5.56 -10.28
N ALA A 102 -2.72 4.64 -10.82
CA ALA A 102 -2.59 4.19 -12.21
C ALA A 102 -2.83 5.34 -13.20
N SER A 103 -3.89 6.14 -13.03
CA SER A 103 -4.16 7.30 -13.90
C SER A 103 -3.06 8.38 -13.82
N SER A 104 -2.35 8.48 -12.69
CA SER A 104 -1.24 9.42 -12.53
C SER A 104 0.07 8.95 -13.17
N TYR A 105 0.26 7.62 -13.32
CA TYR A 105 1.50 7.01 -13.82
C TYR A 105 1.40 6.40 -15.22
N LEU A 106 0.20 6.01 -15.64
CA LEU A 106 -0.11 5.48 -16.97
C LEU A 106 -1.01 6.50 -17.67
N PRO A 107 -0.45 7.49 -18.40
CA PRO A 107 -1.27 8.21 -19.35
C PRO A 107 -1.83 7.18 -20.32
N LEU A 108 -3.16 7.11 -20.42
CA LEU A 108 -3.89 6.32 -21.39
C LEU A 108 -3.36 6.65 -22.80
N ASN A 109 -2.43 5.84 -23.29
CA ASN A 109 -2.14 5.70 -24.71
C ASN A 109 -2.57 4.28 -25.09
N PHE A 110 -3.85 4.17 -25.46
CA PHE A 110 -4.32 3.12 -26.36
C PHE A 110 -4.07 3.60 -27.79
#